data_AF-A0A8H7V126-F1
#
_entry.id   AF-A0A8H7V126-F1
#
_cell.length_a   1.000
_cell.length_b   1.000
_cell.length_c   1.000
_cell.angle_alpha   90.00
_cell.angle_beta   90.00
_cell.angle_gamma   90.00
#
_symmetry.space_group_name_H-M   'P 1'
#
loop_
_entity.id
_entity.type
_entity.pdbx_description
1 polymer ?
#
loop_
_entity_poly.entity_id
_entity_poly.type
_entity_poly.pdbx_seq_one_letter_code
_entity_poly.pdbx_strand_id
1 'polypeptide(L)'
;MATEQTQVIDDQPLQFEKGLVGDIAKSIMTPGYTANGVIQLMFYTFYALFATLLFMLFMTGGNPHVIALTLIAVCLFVTIKWFIAELEYSKRQDKKE
;
A
#
# COMPACT_ATOMS: atom_id res chain seq x y z
N MET A 1 13.34 31.87 52.34
CA MET A 1 11.88 31.76 52.24
C MET A 1 11.48 32.24 50.85
N ALA A 2 10.52 31.57 50.23
CA ALA A 2 10.03 31.73 48.84
C ALA A 2 10.89 31.04 47.76
N THR A 3 10.51 29.79 47.50
CA THR A 3 10.60 29.10 46.22
C THR A 3 9.72 29.80 45.19
N GLU A 4 10.31 30.27 44.09
CA GLU A 4 9.58 30.63 42.88
C GLU A 4 9.94 29.63 41.77
N GLN A 5 8.89 28.93 41.32
CA GLN A 5 8.85 28.03 40.20
C GLN A 5 9.13 28.79 38.90
N THR A 6 10.15 28.39 38.15
CA THR A 6 10.19 28.61 36.70
C THR A 6 10.76 27.36 36.05
N GLN A 7 9.81 26.52 35.64
CA GLN A 7 9.84 25.62 34.49
C GLN A 7 11.21 25.08 34.05
N VAL A 8 11.44 23.84 34.47
CA VAL A 8 12.37 22.90 33.87
C VAL A 8 11.90 22.62 32.44
N ILE A 9 12.41 23.40 31.49
CA ILE A 9 12.44 23.04 30.07
C ILE A 9 13.74 22.26 29.90
N ASP A 10 13.69 20.96 30.18
CA ASP A 10 14.79 20.04 29.89
C ASP A 10 14.84 19.81 28.38
N ASP A 11 15.95 20.23 27.79
CA ASP A 11 16.37 20.06 26.40
C ASP A 11 16.57 18.55 26.11
N GLN A 12 15.46 17.82 25.95
CA GLN A 12 15.50 16.45 25.47
C GLN A 12 15.85 16.43 23.97
N PRO A 13 16.95 15.76 23.56
CA PRO A 13 17.24 15.59 22.14
C PRO A 13 16.12 14.80 21.48
N LEU A 14 15.78 15.17 20.25
CA LEU A 14 14.72 14.61 19.42
C LEU A 14 14.95 13.10 19.12
N GLN A 15 14.54 12.25 20.06
CA GLN A 15 14.51 10.77 19.92
C GLN A 15 13.36 10.27 19.02
N PHE A 16 12.66 11.17 18.32
CA PHE A 16 11.38 10.88 17.65
C PHE A 16 11.52 10.10 16.33
N GLU A 17 12.68 10.12 15.65
CA GLU A 17 12.81 9.48 14.33
C GLU A 17 13.01 7.97 14.37
N LYS A 18 13.65 7.42 15.41
CA LYS A 18 13.93 5.97 15.45
C LYS A 18 12.74 5.14 15.95
N GLY A 19 11.90 5.74 16.79
CA GLY A 19 10.69 5.13 17.35
C GLY A 19 9.54 5.13 16.35
N LEU A 20 9.19 6.28 15.77
CA LEU A 20 8.01 6.38 14.91
C LEU A 20 8.17 5.57 13.62
N VAL A 21 9.33 5.65 12.96
CA VAL A 21 9.59 4.88 11.73
C VAL A 21 9.70 3.38 12.04
N GLY A 22 10.24 3.02 13.21
CA GLY A 22 10.29 1.65 13.72
C GLY A 22 8.91 1.09 14.04
N ASP A 23 8.02 1.87 14.65
CA ASP A 23 6.63 1.52 14.94
C ASP A 23 5.79 1.45 13.66
N ILE A 24 6.00 2.37 12.71
CA ILE A 24 5.39 2.32 11.38
C ILE A 24 5.86 1.04 10.68
N ALA A 25 7.17 0.78 10.59
CA ALA A 25 7.77 -0.41 9.98
C ALA A 25 7.27 -1.71 10.63
N LYS A 26 7.18 -1.74 11.96
CA LYS A 26 6.68 -2.89 12.73
C LYS A 26 5.16 -3.07 12.58
N SER A 27 4.42 -2.00 12.31
CA SER A 27 2.97 -2.03 12.03
C SER A 27 2.66 -2.48 10.59
N ILE A 28 3.50 -2.14 9.60
CA ILE A 28 3.46 -2.76 8.26
C ILE A 28 3.91 -4.24 8.32
N MET A 29 4.82 -4.57 9.23
CA MET A 29 5.34 -5.93 9.43
C MET A 29 4.58 -6.77 10.46
N THR A 30 3.51 -6.28 11.11
CA THR A 30 2.64 -7.11 11.95
C THR A 30 1.64 -7.82 11.03
N PRO A 31 1.91 -9.08 10.63
CA PRO A 31 1.29 -9.69 9.47
C PRO A 31 0.12 -10.54 9.93
N GLY A 32 -1.11 -10.12 9.66
CA GLY A 32 -2.25 -10.99 9.95
C GLY A 32 -3.62 -10.38 9.70
N TYR A 33 -3.85 -9.14 10.13
CA TYR A 33 -5.17 -8.49 9.99
C TYR A 33 -5.32 -7.66 8.70
N THR A 34 -4.19 -7.30 8.08
CA THR A 34 -4.07 -6.45 6.90
C THR A 34 -4.35 -7.18 5.57
N ALA A 35 -4.85 -8.41 5.58
CA ALA A 35 -5.18 -9.11 4.33
C ALA A 35 -6.27 -8.37 3.55
N ASN A 36 -7.39 -8.00 4.19
CA ASN A 36 -8.48 -7.28 3.52
C ASN A 36 -8.08 -5.87 3.08
N GLY A 37 -7.35 -5.13 3.93
CA GLY A 37 -6.92 -3.76 3.63
C GLY A 37 -5.93 -3.68 2.46
N VAL A 38 -4.95 -4.59 2.40
CA VAL A 38 -3.99 -4.65 1.28
C VAL A 38 -4.66 -5.09 -0.02
N ILE A 39 -5.59 -6.05 0.04
CA ILE A 39 -6.34 -6.48 -1.15
C ILE A 39 -7.14 -5.30 -1.73
N GLN A 40 -7.80 -4.50 -0.88
CA GLN A 40 -8.51 -3.29 -1.31
C GLN A 40 -7.59 -2.22 -1.87
N LEU A 41 -6.47 -1.92 -1.19
CA LEU A 41 -5.51 -0.93 -1.65
C LEU A 41 -4.91 -1.32 -3.00
N MET A 42 -4.61 -2.60 -3.19
CA MET A 42 -4.09 -3.11 -4.45
C MET A 42 -5.13 -2.98 -5.57
N PHE A 43 -6.41 -3.26 -5.34
CA PHE A 43 -7.46 -2.98 -6.34
C PHE A 43 -7.57 -1.49 -6.67
N TYR A 44 -7.43 -0.61 -5.69
CA TYR A 44 -7.45 0.84 -5.88
C TYR A 44 -6.28 1.33 -6.74
N THR A 45 -5.06 0.86 -6.47
CA THR A 45 -3.87 1.18 -7.28
C THR A 45 -4.02 0.71 -8.72
N PHE A 46 -4.57 -0.50 -8.92
CA PHE A 46 -4.86 -1.02 -10.26
C PHE A 46 -5.90 -0.19 -10.99
N TYR A 47 -6.96 0.24 -10.30
CA TYR A 47 -7.99 1.09 -10.87
C TYR A 47 -7.43 2.47 -11.25
N ALA A 48 -6.60 3.07 -10.41
CA ALA A 48 -5.93 4.33 -10.71
C ALA A 48 -5.00 4.22 -11.92
N LEU A 49 -4.27 3.10 -12.05
CA LEU A 49 -3.43 2.82 -13.21
C LEU A 49 -4.26 2.68 -14.49
N PHE A 50 -5.38 1.94 -14.42
CA PHE A 50 -6.29 1.78 -15.55
C PHE A 50 -6.92 3.11 -15.98
N ALA A 51 -7.35 3.93 -15.03
CA ALA A 51 -7.87 5.27 -15.28
C ALA A 51 -6.82 6.17 -15.95
N THR A 52 -5.58 6.13 -15.48
CA THR A 52 -4.46 6.89 -16.06
C THR A 52 -4.17 6.43 -17.49
N LEU A 53 -4.15 5.12 -17.75
CA LEU A 53 -3.93 4.60 -19.11
C LEU A 53 -5.10 4.91 -20.04
N LEU A 54 -6.36 4.79 -19.59
CA LEU A 54 -7.53 5.17 -20.38
C LEU A 54 -7.51 6.66 -20.73
N PHE A 55 -7.17 7.51 -19.76
CA PHE A 55 -7.03 8.95 -19.98
C PHE A 55 -5.96 9.25 -21.03
N MET A 56 -4.79 8.61 -20.92
CA MET A 56 -3.68 8.78 -21.85
C MET A 56 -3.97 8.17 -23.24
N LEU A 57 -4.70 7.06 -23.29
CA LEU A 57 -5.20 6.43 -24.52
C LEU A 57 -6.13 7.35 -25.29
N PHE A 58 -7.07 8.00 -24.60
CA PHE A 58 -7.94 8.99 -25.21
C PHE A 58 -7.17 10.22 -25.71
N MET A 59 -6.20 10.73 -24.94
CA MET A 59 -5.38 11.87 -25.37
C MET A 59 -4.48 11.57 -26.57
N THR A 60 -4.00 10.32 -26.72
CA THR A 60 -3.02 9.98 -27.77
C THR A 60 -3.65 9.65 -29.13
N GLY A 61 -4.98 9.56 -29.23
CA GLY A 61 -5.66 9.48 -30.54
C GLY A 61 -5.53 8.15 -31.29
N GLY A 62 -5.41 7.03 -30.59
CA GLY A 62 -5.57 5.69 -31.21
C GLY A 62 -4.32 5.11 -31.89
N ASN A 63 -3.12 5.51 -31.49
CA ASN A 63 -1.89 4.88 -31.96
C ASN A 63 -1.75 3.44 -31.41
N PRO A 64 -1.41 2.41 -32.23
CA PRO A 64 -1.26 1.02 -31.80
C PRO A 64 -0.32 0.82 -30.60
N HIS A 65 0.64 1.73 -30.41
CA HIS A 65 1.53 1.69 -29.24
C HIS A 65 0.78 1.78 -27.90
N VAL A 66 -0.29 2.56 -27.84
CA VAL A 66 -1.06 2.78 -26.61
C VAL A 66 -2.06 1.64 -26.35
N ILE A 67 -2.50 0.96 -27.41
CA ILE A 67 -3.29 -0.27 -27.31
C ILE A 67 -2.46 -1.37 -26.65
N ALA A 68 -1.18 -1.52 -27.01
CA ALA A 68 -0.30 -2.51 -26.39
C ALA A 68 -0.11 -2.26 -24.88
N LEU A 69 0.08 -1.00 -24.48
CA LEU A 69 0.18 -0.61 -23.06
C LEU A 69 -1.11 -0.92 -22.29
N THR A 70 -2.26 -0.65 -22.90
CA THR A 70 -3.57 -0.96 -22.31
C THR A 70 -3.78 -2.48 -22.18
N LEU A 71 -3.42 -3.25 -23.20
CA LEU A 71 -3.53 -4.71 -23.21
C LEU A 71 -2.66 -5.34 -22.12
N ILE A 72 -1.40 -4.89 -22.00
CA ILE A 72 -0.50 -5.37 -20.93
C ILE A 72 -1.06 -5.05 -19.55
N ALA A 73 -1.63 -3.86 -19.34
CA ALA A 73 -2.27 -3.50 -18.07
C ALA A 73 -3.47 -4.39 -17.73
N VAL A 74 -4.35 -4.69 -18.71
CA VAL A 74 -5.45 -5.66 -18.54
C VAL A 74 -4.91 -7.04 -18.18
N CYS A 75 -3.90 -7.51 -18.90
CA CYS A 75 -3.29 -8.83 -18.69
C CYS A 75 -2.68 -8.95 -17.28
N LEU A 76 -1.99 -7.89 -16.82
CA LEU A 76 -1.46 -7.78 -15.47
C LEU A 76 -2.58 -7.82 -14.41
N PHE A 77 -3.67 -7.08 -14.64
CA PHE A 77 -4.82 -7.06 -13.72
C PHE A 77 -5.49 -8.43 -13.56
N VAL A 78 -5.70 -9.15 -14.67
CA VAL A 78 -6.23 -10.52 -14.64
C VAL A 78 -5.29 -11.45 -13.88
N THR A 79 -3.99 -11.37 -14.17
CA THR A 79 -2.96 -12.17 -13.49
C THR A 79 -3.00 -11.96 -11.98
N ILE A 80 -3.14 -10.72 -11.54
CA ILE A 80 -3.18 -10.38 -10.10
C ILE A 80 -4.49 -10.81 -9.44
N LYS A 81 -5.64 -10.61 -10.09
CA LYS A 81 -6.92 -11.15 -9.60
C LYS A 81 -6.83 -12.66 -9.36
N TRP A 82 -6.22 -13.39 -10.29
CA TRP A 82 -6.03 -14.83 -10.15
C TRP A 82 -5.03 -15.16 -9.03
N PHE A 83 -3.89 -14.46 -8.97
CA PHE A 83 -2.88 -14.64 -7.92
C PHE A 83 -3.43 -14.44 -6.51
N ILE A 84 -4.28 -13.44 -6.27
CA ILE A 84 -4.87 -13.21 -4.94
C ILE A 84 -5.87 -14.31 -4.58
N ALA A 85 -6.69 -14.74 -5.54
CA ALA A 85 -7.63 -15.84 -5.34
C ALA A 85 -6.87 -17.11 -4.95
N GLU A 86 -5.73 -17.36 -5.60
CA GLU A 86 -4.84 -18.48 -5.28
C GLU A 86 -4.20 -18.31 -3.89
N LEU A 87 -3.74 -17.11 -3.52
CA LEU A 87 -3.19 -16.86 -2.19
C LEU A 87 -4.25 -17.02 -1.08
N GLU A 88 -5.49 -16.62 -1.33
CA GLU A 88 -6.58 -16.83 -0.38
C GLU A 88 -6.91 -18.33 -0.24
N TYR A 89 -6.85 -19.07 -1.34
CA TYR A 89 -7.01 -20.52 -1.33
C TYR A 89 -5.90 -21.19 -0.50
N SER A 90 -4.63 -20.84 -0.71
CA SER A 90 -3.49 -21.35 0.06
C SER A 90 -3.59 -21.01 1.54
N LYS A 91 -3.97 -19.77 1.89
CA LYS A 91 -4.19 -19.37 3.30
C LYS A 91 -5.26 -20.18 4.03
N ARG A 92 -6.26 -20.70 3.31
CA ARG A 92 -7.32 -21.53 3.89
C ARG A 92 -6.87 -22.97 4.14
N GLN A 93 -5.79 -23.43 3.52
CA GLN A 93 -5.23 -24.76 3.73
C GLN A 93 -4.34 -24.83 4.99
N ASP A 94 -3.54 -23.79 5.25
CA ASP A 94 -2.74 -23.64 6.48
C ASP A 94 -3.59 -23.67 7.77
N LYS A 95 -4.88 -23.31 7.70
CA LYS A 95 -5.77 -23.28 8.88
C LYS A 95 -6.46 -24.62 9.18
N LYS A 96 -6.21 -25.66 8.38
CA LYS A 96 -6.87 -26.98 8.53
C LYS A 96 -5.94 -28.10 9.03
N GLU A 97 -4.68 -27.80 9.29
CA GLU A 97 -3.76 -28.65 10.06
C GLU A 97 -3.60 -28.11 11.49
#